data_AF-A0A3E1Y8J2-F1
#
_entry.id   AF-A0A3E1Y8J2-F1
#
_cell.length_a   1.000
_cell.length_b   1.000
_cell.length_c   1.000
_cell.angle_alpha   90.00
_cell.angle_beta   90.00
_cell.angle_gamma   90.00
#
_symmetry.space_group_name_H-M   'P 1'
#
loop_
_entity.id
_entity.type
_entity.pdbx_description
1 polymer ?
#
loop_
_entity_poly.entity_id
_entity_poly.type
_entity_poly.pdbx_seq_one_letter_code
_entity_poly.pdbx_strand_id
1 'polypeptide(L)'
;MANITEALLIKYLDNNCNEAEKAIVEAYLQQPESNAILNLLLEERMEKDIEESTEGSVNKERQQQWAADMRVRMGREDKVKPMRKRYYVAAVAAASVLLMAGLFALLNNGRSKTTVPTLALQQNKAGERKIIQLSDGSTIHLGAASQLQYPEQFTGETREITLNGEAFFEIATDPGHPFIIHTGSIATTVLGTSFKIAAFEGQPLVVSVATGKVRVDDSSNGQIRQLAILTAGKQVSWINEKASLENIRSEDVAGWQTGRLVFNNQTLQEVATTLERWYDVKISFSHSQKAKEKVTITLFAGAALKTTLQTLALGNNFNYSTKDREVIIY
;
A
#
# COMPACT_ATOMS: atom_id res chain seq x y z
N MET A 1 -9.60 28.19 52.53
CA MET A 1 -8.45 27.27 52.42
C MET A 1 -7.95 27.02 53.82
N ALA A 2 -7.86 25.76 54.24
CA ALA A 2 -7.42 25.42 55.60
C ALA A 2 -5.94 25.74 55.75
N ASN A 3 -5.58 26.66 56.65
CA ASN A 3 -4.18 26.96 56.97
C ASN A 3 -3.60 25.78 57.75
N ILE A 4 -2.65 25.06 57.15
CA ILE A 4 -1.82 24.10 57.88
C ILE A 4 -0.80 24.86 58.72
N THR A 5 -0.61 24.41 59.95
CA THR A 5 0.37 24.93 60.89
C THR A 5 1.62 24.06 60.90
N GLU A 6 2.78 24.67 61.10
CA GLU A 6 4.09 24.01 61.20
C GLU A 6 4.08 22.88 62.24
N ALA A 7 3.43 23.11 63.39
CA ALA A 7 3.29 22.12 64.45
C ALA A 7 2.59 20.83 63.98
N LEU A 8 1.65 20.91 63.04
CA LEU A 8 0.94 19.73 62.50
C LEU A 8 1.85 18.94 61.54
N LEU A 9 2.73 19.62 60.79
CA LEU A 9 3.72 18.97 59.93
C LEU A 9 4.80 18.25 60.74
N ILE A 10 5.27 18.85 61.85
CA ILE A 10 6.21 18.21 62.77
C ILE A 10 5.59 16.95 63.36
N LYS A 11 4.34 17.04 63.84
CA LYS A 11 3.60 15.89 64.38
C LYS A 11 3.41 14.76 63.36
N TYR A 12 3.26 15.11 62.08
CA TYR A 12 3.17 14.15 60.98
C TYR A 12 4.52 13.46 60.72
N LEU A 13 5.63 14.20 60.72
CA LEU A 13 6.98 13.66 60.57
C LEU A 13 7.38 12.74 61.73
N ASP A 14 6.95 13.06 62.95
CA ASP A 14 7.14 12.21 64.14
C ASP A 14 6.17 11.01 64.21
N ASN A 15 5.35 10.82 63.17
CA ASN A 15 4.36 9.74 63.05
C ASN A 15 3.32 9.70 64.18
N ASN A 16 2.99 10.88 64.75
CA ASN A 16 2.12 11.05 65.91
C ASN A 16 0.76 11.69 65.56
N CYS A 17 0.40 11.82 64.28
CA CYS A 17 -0.90 12.36 63.84
C CYS A 17 -2.04 11.33 63.96
N ASN A 18 -3.23 11.79 64.31
CA ASN A 18 -4.45 10.98 64.17
C ASN A 18 -4.91 10.92 62.70
N GLU A 19 -5.84 10.02 62.36
CA GLU A 19 -6.26 9.82 60.97
C GLU A 19 -6.89 11.07 60.32
N ALA A 20 -7.63 11.88 61.08
CA ALA A 20 -8.22 13.12 60.57
C ALA A 20 -7.16 14.20 60.29
N GLU A 21 -6.17 14.33 61.18
CA GLU A 21 -5.00 15.21 61.01
C GLU A 21 -4.14 14.77 59.83
N LYS A 22 -3.96 13.46 59.65
CA LYS A 22 -3.18 12.88 58.55
C LYS A 22 -3.80 13.19 57.19
N ALA A 23 -5.12 13.04 57.06
CA ALA A 23 -5.85 13.36 55.84
C ALA A 23 -5.73 14.85 55.44
N ILE A 24 -5.68 15.75 56.43
CA ILE A 24 -5.49 17.19 56.20
C ILE A 24 -4.09 17.46 55.64
N VAL A 25 -3.05 16.84 56.22
CA VAL A 25 -1.65 16.99 55.75
C VAL A 25 -1.47 16.38 54.36
N GLU A 26 -2.00 15.18 54.11
CA GLU A 26 -1.90 14.52 52.80
C GLU A 26 -2.62 15.29 51.68
N ALA A 27 -3.80 15.85 51.96
CA ALA A 27 -4.52 16.68 51.00
C ALA A 27 -3.77 17.98 50.65
N TYR A 28 -2.99 18.52 51.59
CA TYR A 28 -2.13 19.67 51.35
C TYR A 28 -0.90 19.33 50.51
N LEU A 29 -0.24 18.19 50.77
CA LEU A 29 0.92 17.72 50.01
C LEU A 29 0.62 17.39 48.53
N GLN A 30 -0.66 17.25 48.18
CA GLN A 30 -1.12 17.04 46.79
C GLN A 30 -1.17 18.35 45.97
N GLN A 31 -1.05 19.53 46.59
CA GLN A 31 -1.03 20.80 45.85
C GLN A 31 0.39 21.15 45.39
N PRO A 32 0.58 21.63 44.14
CA PRO A 32 1.91 21.85 43.55
C PRO A 32 2.83 22.82 44.32
N GLU A 33 2.23 23.77 45.05
CA GLU A 33 2.95 24.82 45.80
C GLU A 33 3.23 24.44 47.27
N SER A 34 2.70 23.31 47.77
CA SER A 34 2.74 22.95 49.20
C SER A 34 4.04 22.32 49.69
N ASN A 35 4.93 21.93 48.78
CA ASN A 35 6.15 21.18 49.13
C ASN A 35 7.28 22.06 49.67
N ALA A 36 7.19 23.39 49.56
CA ALA A 36 8.27 24.28 49.98
C ALA A 36 8.47 24.29 51.51
N ILE A 37 7.39 24.34 52.29
CA ILE A 37 7.46 24.40 53.76
C ILE A 37 7.90 23.05 54.35
N LEU A 38 7.43 21.94 53.79
CA LEU A 38 7.84 20.60 54.24
C LEU A 38 9.33 20.36 54.00
N ASN A 39 9.84 20.78 52.84
CA ASN A 39 11.26 20.62 52.53
C ASN A 39 12.16 21.48 53.43
N LEU A 40 11.76 22.71 53.75
CA LEU A 40 12.49 23.57 54.70
C LEU A 40 12.58 22.95 56.11
N LEU A 41 11.50 22.34 56.60
CA LEU A 41 11.48 21.66 57.90
C LEU A 41 12.32 20.37 57.91
N LEU A 42 12.38 19.66 56.79
CA LEU A 42 13.23 18.48 56.63
C LEU A 42 14.71 18.84 56.62
N GLU A 43 15.09 19.95 55.97
CA GLU A 43 16.47 20.43 55.94
C GLU A 43 16.95 20.89 57.32
N GLU A 44 16.17 21.69 58.05
CA GLU A 44 16.55 22.13 59.42
C GLU A 44 16.72 20.94 60.38
N ARG A 45 15.89 19.90 60.22
CA ARG A 45 15.95 18.72 61.07
C ARG A 45 17.13 17.80 60.75
N MET A 46 17.48 17.67 59.47
CA MET A 46 18.68 16.93 59.06
C MET A 46 19.96 17.59 59.59
N GLU A 47 20.04 18.92 59.69
CA GLU A 47 21.19 19.60 60.29
C GLU A 47 21.31 19.35 61.81
N LYS A 48 20.19 19.36 62.55
CA LYS A 48 20.19 19.07 64.00
C LYS A 48 20.59 17.64 64.31
N ASP A 49 20.12 16.65 63.55
CA ASP A 49 20.47 15.24 63.75
C ASP A 49 21.96 14.98 63.45
N ILE A 50 22.56 15.75 62.53
CA ILE A 50 23.98 15.67 62.21
C ILE A 50 24.81 16.31 63.34
N GLU A 51 24.44 17.47 63.87
CA GLU A 51 25.19 18.14 64.96
C GLU A 51 25.16 17.33 66.27
N GLU A 52 24.03 16.73 66.64
CA GLU A 52 23.89 15.92 67.87
C GLU A 52 24.69 14.59 67.79
N SER A 53 24.99 14.12 66.57
CA SER A 53 25.81 12.92 66.35
C SER A 53 27.33 13.17 66.43
N THR A 54 27.77 14.44 66.43
CA THR A 54 29.20 14.82 66.40
C THR A 54 29.84 15.18 67.75
N GLU A 55 29.08 15.36 68.83
CA GLU A 55 29.62 15.70 70.17
C GLU A 55 29.54 14.57 71.24
N GLY A 56 29.17 13.35 70.85
CA GLY A 56 29.20 12.19 71.75
C GLY A 56 30.56 11.49 71.79
N SER A 57 31.41 11.84 72.77
CA SER A 57 32.72 11.20 73.01
C SER A 57 32.70 9.67 72.90
N VAL A 58 33.64 9.11 72.13
CA VAL A 58 33.85 7.67 71.98
C VAL A 58 34.13 7.03 73.34
N ASN A 59 33.16 6.27 73.85
CA ASN A 59 33.28 5.51 75.08
C ASN A 59 34.34 4.39 74.90
N LYS A 60 35.53 4.60 75.49
CA LYS A 60 36.70 3.70 75.37
C LYS A 60 36.42 2.25 75.80
N GLU A 61 35.47 2.01 76.70
CA GLU A 61 35.10 0.64 77.12
C GLU A 61 34.39 -0.13 76.00
N ARG A 62 33.52 0.56 75.25
CA ARG A 62 32.81 -0.03 74.11
C ARG A 62 33.78 -0.36 72.97
N GLN A 63 34.84 0.42 72.80
CA GLN A 63 35.89 0.15 71.82
C GLN A 63 36.72 -1.10 72.18
N GLN A 64 36.96 -1.34 73.47
CA GLN A 64 37.65 -2.54 73.94
C GLN A 64 36.77 -3.80 73.83
N GLN A 65 35.47 -3.69 74.13
CA GLN A 65 34.51 -4.78 73.91
C GLN A 65 34.34 -5.09 72.42
N TRP A 66 34.34 -4.08 71.55
CA TRP A 66 34.27 -4.28 70.11
C TRP A 66 35.53 -4.96 69.56
N ALA A 67 36.71 -4.61 70.07
CA ALA A 67 37.97 -5.26 69.71
C ALA A 67 38.04 -6.73 70.18
N ALA A 68 37.45 -7.04 71.34
CA ALA A 68 37.34 -8.41 71.85
C ALA A 68 36.35 -9.25 71.03
N ASP A 69 35.16 -8.70 70.71
CA ASP A 69 34.16 -9.35 69.86
C ASP A 69 34.67 -9.54 68.42
N MET A 70 35.40 -8.56 67.89
CA MET A 70 36.06 -8.66 66.57
C MET A 70 37.13 -9.76 66.51
N ARG A 71 37.92 -9.98 67.57
CA ARG A 71 38.88 -11.10 67.61
C ARG A 71 38.19 -12.46 67.61
N VAL A 72 37.03 -12.59 68.26
CA VAL A 72 36.23 -13.83 68.25
C VAL A 72 35.56 -14.06 66.90
N ARG A 73 35.08 -13.01 66.24
CA ARG A 73 34.49 -13.08 64.89
C ARG A 73 35.51 -13.34 63.79
N MET A 74 36.70 -12.73 63.86
CA MET A 74 37.77 -12.94 62.88
C MET A 74 38.51 -14.28 63.06
N GLY A 75 38.32 -14.98 64.18
CA GLY A 75 38.79 -16.35 64.39
C GLY A 75 37.85 -17.44 63.84
N ARG A 76 36.65 -17.06 63.37
CA ARG A 76 35.74 -17.97 62.65
C ARG A 76 36.00 -17.85 61.16
N GLU A 77 36.78 -18.77 60.61
CA GLU A 77 36.73 -19.05 59.19
C GLU A 77 35.35 -19.64 58.85
N ASP A 78 34.43 -18.78 58.41
CA ASP A 78 33.22 -19.25 57.74
C ASP A 78 33.64 -19.92 56.44
N LYS A 79 33.71 -21.26 56.45
CA LYS A 79 33.94 -22.07 55.25
C LYS A 79 32.81 -21.80 54.26
N VAL A 80 33.07 -20.92 53.30
CA VAL A 80 32.18 -20.68 52.16
C VAL A 80 32.00 -22.02 51.45
N LYS A 81 30.78 -22.59 51.50
CA LYS A 81 30.49 -23.85 50.82
C LYS A 81 30.65 -23.61 49.31
N PRO A 82 31.50 -24.37 48.61
CA PRO A 82 31.70 -24.16 47.18
C PRO A 82 30.40 -24.50 46.44
N MET A 83 29.87 -23.53 45.69
CA MET A 83 28.73 -23.75 44.82
C MET A 83 29.10 -24.86 43.83
N ARG A 84 28.33 -25.96 43.80
CA ARG A 84 28.67 -27.13 42.98
C ARG A 84 28.78 -26.71 41.51
N LYS A 85 29.97 -26.90 40.93
CA LYS A 85 30.35 -26.60 39.53
C LYS A 85 29.29 -27.01 38.49
N ARG A 86 28.51 -28.06 38.79
CA ARG A 86 27.39 -28.58 37.98
C ARG A 86 26.25 -27.58 37.75
N TYR A 87 25.95 -26.69 38.70
CA TYR A 87 24.91 -25.66 38.55
C TYR A 87 25.36 -24.53 37.62
N TYR A 88 26.65 -24.16 37.65
CA TYR A 88 27.23 -23.22 36.68
C TYR A 88 27.21 -23.79 35.27
N VAL A 89 27.56 -25.07 35.10
CA VAL A 89 27.49 -25.76 33.81
C VAL A 89 26.06 -25.85 33.29
N ALA A 90 25.08 -26.12 34.17
CA ALA A 90 23.66 -26.15 33.79
C ALA A 90 23.13 -24.77 33.36
N ALA A 91 23.51 -23.70 34.05
CA ALA A 91 23.10 -22.34 33.69
C ALA A 91 23.70 -21.89 32.34
N VAL A 92 24.98 -22.20 32.09
CA VAL A 92 25.65 -21.91 30.81
C VAL A 92 25.00 -22.70 29.67
N ALA A 93 24.64 -23.96 29.90
CA ALA A 93 23.94 -24.78 28.91
C ALA A 93 22.53 -24.25 28.58
N ALA A 94 21.78 -23.74 29.57
CA ALA A 94 20.46 -23.15 29.32
C ALA A 94 20.55 -21.84 28.52
N ALA A 95 21.53 -20.99 28.84
CA ALA A 95 21.76 -19.73 28.13
C ALA A 95 22.18 -19.95 26.67
N SER A 96 23.02 -20.95 26.39
CA SER A 96 23.43 -21.28 25.03
C SER A 96 22.29 -21.87 24.18
N VAL A 97 21.38 -22.65 24.79
CA VAL A 97 20.18 -23.14 24.10
C VAL A 97 19.25 -21.98 23.72
N LEU A 98 19.04 -21.01 24.62
CA LEU A 98 18.21 -19.83 24.32
C LEU A 98 18.84 -18.94 23.24
N LEU A 99 20.16 -18.75 23.27
CA LEU A 99 20.88 -18.01 22.23
C LEU A 99 20.82 -18.74 20.88
N MET A 100 20.97 -20.07 20.86
CA MET A 100 20.82 -20.85 19.64
C MET A 100 19.38 -20.84 19.11
N ALA A 101 18.37 -20.88 19.98
CA ALA A 101 16.97 -20.77 19.59
C ALA A 101 16.64 -19.38 19.04
N GLY A 102 17.16 -18.32 19.67
CA GLY A 102 17.02 -16.94 19.18
C GLY A 102 17.73 -16.72 17.85
N LEU A 103 18.96 -17.22 17.70
CA LEU A 103 19.70 -17.16 16.43
C LEU A 103 19.01 -17.99 15.35
N PHE A 104 18.51 -19.19 15.68
CA PHE A 104 17.75 -20.02 14.76
C PHE A 104 16.47 -19.31 14.31
N ALA A 105 15.72 -18.70 15.22
CA ALA A 105 14.54 -17.92 14.88
C ALA A 105 14.90 -16.74 13.97
N LEU A 106 15.97 -15.99 14.26
CA LEU A 106 16.43 -14.87 13.41
C LEU A 106 16.89 -15.34 12.02
N LEU A 107 17.59 -16.47 11.94
CA LEU A 107 18.02 -17.06 10.67
C LEU A 107 16.86 -17.63 9.86
N ASN A 108 15.78 -18.08 10.52
CA ASN A 108 14.62 -18.69 9.86
C ASN A 108 13.50 -17.67 9.53
N ASN A 109 13.49 -16.51 10.19
CA ASN A 109 12.49 -15.44 9.96
C ASN A 109 12.78 -14.57 8.72
N GLY A 110 13.86 -14.85 7.97
CA GLY A 110 14.29 -14.07 6.80
C GLY A 110 14.00 -14.70 5.44
N ARG A 111 13.22 -15.77 5.37
CA ARG A 111 12.85 -16.42 4.10
C ARG A 111 11.36 -16.37 3.87
N SER A 112 10.81 -15.16 3.73
CA SER A 112 9.68 -14.98 2.83
C SER A 112 10.15 -15.48 1.47
N LYS A 113 9.71 -16.68 1.07
CA LYS A 113 9.94 -17.15 -0.29
C LYS A 113 9.21 -16.15 -1.17
N THR A 114 9.95 -15.24 -1.80
CA THR A 114 9.47 -14.48 -2.95
C THR A 114 9.20 -15.52 -4.03
N THR A 115 8.00 -16.07 -4.00
CA THR A 115 7.51 -16.96 -5.03
C THR A 115 7.35 -16.05 -6.22
N VAL A 116 8.28 -16.11 -7.17
CA VAL A 116 8.13 -15.36 -8.43
C VAL A 116 6.85 -15.89 -9.05
N PRO A 117 5.79 -15.06 -9.16
CA PRO A 117 4.52 -15.55 -9.65
C PRO A 117 4.74 -16.03 -11.08
N THR A 118 4.30 -17.26 -11.37
CA THR A 118 4.29 -17.75 -12.75
C THR A 118 3.32 -16.85 -13.54
N LEU A 119 3.85 -16.15 -14.54
CA LEU A 119 3.08 -15.25 -15.38
C LEU A 119 2.49 -16.04 -16.55
N ALA A 120 1.17 -16.04 -16.66
CA ALA A 120 0.46 -16.49 -17.85
C ALA A 120 0.56 -15.41 -18.94
N LEU A 121 0.71 -15.85 -20.19
CA LEU A 121 0.66 -14.98 -21.38
C LEU A 121 -0.52 -15.42 -22.24
N GLN A 122 -1.48 -14.52 -22.44
CA GLN A 122 -2.57 -14.68 -23.39
C GLN A 122 -2.31 -13.77 -24.59
N GLN A 123 -2.35 -14.34 -25.80
CA GLN A 123 -2.17 -13.62 -27.05
C GLN A 123 -3.33 -13.94 -28.01
N ASN A 124 -3.96 -12.88 -28.51
CA ASN A 124 -5.01 -12.97 -29.53
C ASN A 124 -4.45 -12.53 -30.87
N LYS A 125 -4.74 -13.28 -31.94
CA LYS A 125 -4.49 -12.83 -33.31
C LYS A 125 -5.52 -11.78 -33.74
N ALA A 126 -5.35 -11.20 -34.93
CA ALA A 126 -6.42 -10.42 -35.54
C ALA A 126 -7.67 -11.31 -35.74
N GLY A 127 -8.86 -10.74 -35.59
CA GLY A 127 -10.13 -11.47 -35.61
C GLY A 127 -10.48 -12.21 -34.30
N GLU A 128 -9.50 -12.52 -33.46
CA GLU A 128 -9.69 -13.29 -32.23
C GLU A 128 -9.98 -12.38 -31.03
N ARG A 129 -10.96 -12.74 -30.20
CA ARG A 129 -11.29 -12.06 -28.94
C ARG A 129 -11.50 -13.11 -27.87
N LYS A 130 -11.13 -12.80 -26.63
CA LYS A 130 -11.22 -13.77 -25.53
C LYS A 130 -11.64 -13.09 -24.23
N ILE A 131 -12.45 -13.80 -23.45
CA ILE A 131 -12.79 -13.41 -22.08
C ILE A 131 -11.88 -14.19 -21.14
N ILE A 132 -11.25 -13.49 -20.21
CA ILE A 132 -10.31 -14.03 -19.24
C ILE A 132 -10.87 -13.71 -17.86
N GLN A 133 -11.05 -14.74 -17.03
CA GLN A 133 -11.38 -14.58 -15.63
C GLN A 133 -10.10 -14.64 -14.81
N LEU A 134 -9.87 -13.63 -13.98
CA LEU A 134 -8.73 -13.58 -13.07
C LEU A 134 -9.07 -14.21 -11.71
N SER A 135 -8.03 -14.54 -10.93
CA SER A 135 -8.18 -15.19 -9.62
C SER A 135 -8.86 -14.32 -8.57
N ASP A 136 -8.85 -12.99 -8.74
CA ASP A 136 -9.49 -12.01 -7.86
C ASP A 136 -10.97 -11.77 -8.18
N GLY A 137 -11.53 -12.48 -9.17
CA GLY A 137 -12.90 -12.29 -9.64
C GLY A 137 -13.06 -11.18 -10.70
N SER A 138 -11.98 -10.53 -11.12
CA SER A 138 -12.01 -9.57 -12.22
C SER A 138 -12.16 -10.26 -13.58
N THR A 139 -12.86 -9.61 -14.52
CA THR A 139 -13.09 -10.11 -15.88
C THR A 139 -12.41 -9.19 -16.90
N ILE A 140 -11.68 -9.78 -17.86
CA ILE A 140 -11.01 -9.04 -18.92
C ILE A 140 -11.49 -9.54 -20.28
N HIS A 141 -12.03 -8.62 -21.07
CA HIS A 141 -12.37 -8.83 -22.46
C HIS A 141 -11.18 -8.37 -23.31
N LEU A 142 -10.31 -9.31 -23.66
CA LEU A 142 -9.13 -9.04 -24.48
C LEU A 142 -9.53 -8.93 -25.96
N GLY A 143 -9.15 -7.80 -26.57
CA GLY A 143 -9.42 -7.47 -27.95
C GLY A 143 -8.61 -8.27 -28.95
N ALA A 144 -8.86 -8.00 -30.24
CA ALA A 144 -8.09 -8.58 -31.32
C ALA A 144 -6.70 -7.97 -31.41
N ALA A 145 -5.74 -8.77 -31.91
CA ALA A 145 -4.33 -8.38 -32.04
C ALA A 145 -3.75 -7.81 -30.73
N SER A 146 -4.11 -8.42 -29.59
CA SER A 146 -3.76 -7.94 -28.25
C SER A 146 -3.10 -9.04 -27.42
N GLN A 147 -2.28 -8.64 -26.46
CA GLN A 147 -1.55 -9.50 -25.55
C GLN A 147 -1.77 -9.05 -24.11
N LEU A 148 -1.95 -10.02 -23.22
CA LEU A 148 -2.12 -9.81 -21.80
C LEU A 148 -1.19 -10.73 -21.03
N GLN A 149 -0.40 -10.16 -20.13
CA GLN A 149 0.44 -10.90 -19.20
C GLN A 149 -0.05 -10.67 -17.78
N TYR A 150 -0.30 -11.74 -17.05
CA TYR A 150 -0.88 -11.68 -15.70
C TYR A 150 -0.44 -12.87 -14.86
N PRO A 151 -0.33 -12.75 -13.52
CA PRO A 151 -0.01 -13.87 -12.66
C PRO A 151 -1.21 -14.81 -12.53
N GLU A 152 -0.96 -16.11 -12.29
CA GLU A 152 -2.05 -17.05 -12.00
C GLU A 152 -2.81 -16.71 -10.71
N GLN A 153 -2.11 -16.12 -9.74
CA GLN A 153 -2.67 -15.63 -8.48
C GLN A 153 -2.02 -14.31 -8.08
N PHE A 154 -2.81 -13.38 -7.55
CA PHE A 154 -2.31 -12.17 -6.93
C PHE A 154 -1.98 -12.43 -5.46
N THR A 155 -0.70 -12.29 -5.09
CA THR A 155 -0.20 -12.57 -3.72
C THR A 155 0.48 -11.38 -3.06
N GLY A 156 0.53 -10.22 -3.71
CA GLY A 156 1.16 -9.01 -3.21
C GLY A 156 0.16 -7.96 -2.72
N GLU A 157 0.68 -6.80 -2.32
CA GLU A 157 -0.10 -5.62 -1.95
C GLU A 157 -0.86 -5.00 -3.15
N THR A 158 -0.46 -5.36 -4.37
CA THR A 158 -1.03 -4.86 -5.63
C THR A 158 -1.38 -6.02 -6.56
N ARG A 159 -2.36 -5.79 -7.43
CA ARG A 159 -2.78 -6.70 -8.50
C ARG A 159 -2.26 -6.15 -9.83
N GLU A 160 -1.15 -6.68 -10.31
CA GLU A 160 -0.46 -6.11 -11.48
C GLU A 160 -0.55 -7.00 -12.71
N ILE A 161 -0.81 -6.37 -13.87
CA ILE A 161 -0.83 -7.01 -15.17
C ILE A 161 -0.19 -6.11 -16.22
N THR A 162 0.19 -6.67 -17.37
CA THR A 162 0.72 -5.93 -18.51
C THR A 162 -0.16 -6.15 -19.73
N LEU A 163 -0.54 -5.07 -20.40
CA LEU A 163 -1.33 -5.07 -21.63
C LEU A 163 -0.51 -4.50 -22.79
N ASN A 164 -0.58 -5.17 -23.95
CA ASN A 164 -0.24 -4.58 -25.25
C ASN A 164 -1.45 -4.78 -26.19
N GLY A 165 -2.01 -3.70 -26.70
CA GLY A 165 -3.22 -3.73 -27.52
C GLY A 165 -4.45 -3.19 -26.79
N GLU A 166 -5.62 -3.79 -27.01
CA GLU A 166 -6.90 -3.29 -26.50
C GLU A 166 -7.59 -4.32 -25.60
N ALA A 167 -8.14 -3.84 -24.48
CA ALA A 167 -8.97 -4.65 -23.60
C ALA A 167 -10.01 -3.79 -22.86
N PHE A 168 -11.16 -4.40 -22.58
CA PHE A 168 -12.13 -3.89 -21.62
C PHE A 168 -12.01 -4.69 -20.32
N PHE A 169 -12.01 -3.97 -19.20
CA PHE A 169 -11.76 -4.48 -17.86
C PHE A 169 -12.99 -4.26 -17.01
N GLU A 170 -13.44 -5.31 -16.33
CA GLU A 170 -14.41 -5.26 -15.23
C GLU A 170 -13.68 -5.72 -13.96
N ILE A 171 -13.12 -4.76 -13.23
CA ILE A 171 -12.27 -5.06 -12.08
C ILE A 171 -13.09 -5.17 -10.80
N ALA A 172 -12.90 -6.28 -10.09
CA ALA A 172 -13.52 -6.52 -8.79
C ALA A 172 -13.07 -5.46 -7.76
N THR A 173 -14.02 -4.97 -6.98
CA THR A 173 -13.77 -3.94 -5.97
C THR A 173 -12.93 -4.50 -4.83
N ASP A 174 -11.71 -3.98 -4.70
CA ASP A 174 -10.80 -4.24 -3.59
C ASP A 174 -9.93 -2.99 -3.36
N PRO A 175 -10.34 -2.11 -2.42
CA PRO A 175 -9.58 -0.91 -2.08
C PRO A 175 -8.27 -1.20 -1.35
N GLY A 176 -8.12 -2.38 -0.76
CA GLY A 176 -6.92 -2.78 -0.02
C GLY A 176 -5.78 -3.19 -0.96
N HIS A 177 -6.12 -3.75 -2.13
CA HIS A 177 -5.15 -4.19 -3.13
C HIS A 177 -5.42 -3.51 -4.48
N PRO A 178 -4.79 -2.35 -4.77
CA PRO A 178 -4.97 -1.64 -6.03
C PRO A 178 -4.65 -2.52 -7.25
N PHE A 179 -5.45 -2.38 -8.31
CA PHE A 179 -5.23 -3.08 -9.57
C PHE A 179 -4.52 -2.15 -10.55
N ILE A 180 -3.37 -2.57 -11.06
CA ILE A 180 -2.45 -1.76 -11.87
C ILE A 180 -2.24 -2.45 -13.22
N ILE A 181 -2.52 -1.71 -14.30
CA ILE A 181 -2.30 -2.15 -15.67
C ILE A 181 -1.14 -1.37 -16.26
N HIS A 182 -0.10 -2.09 -16.66
CA HIS A 182 1.07 -1.54 -17.30
C HIS A 182 0.91 -1.58 -18.82
N THR A 183 1.14 -0.44 -19.48
CA THR A 183 1.11 -0.25 -20.93
C THR A 183 2.30 0.60 -21.35
N GLY A 184 3.46 -0.04 -21.58
CA GLY A 184 4.71 0.67 -21.78
C GLY A 184 5.11 1.45 -20.52
N SER A 185 5.30 2.77 -20.64
CA SER A 185 5.59 3.65 -19.50
C SER A 185 4.36 4.15 -18.74
N ILE A 186 3.16 3.81 -19.20
CA ILE A 186 1.90 4.28 -18.60
C ILE A 186 1.35 3.21 -17.67
N ALA A 187 1.03 3.63 -16.45
CA ALA A 187 0.36 2.80 -15.44
C ALA A 187 -1.07 3.31 -15.23
N THR A 188 -2.04 2.41 -15.32
CA THR A 188 -3.45 2.69 -15.04
C THR A 188 -3.84 1.98 -13.76
N THR A 189 -4.22 2.74 -12.73
CA THR A 189 -4.55 2.22 -11.40
C THR A 189 -6.04 2.39 -11.08
N VAL A 190 -6.66 1.31 -10.59
CA VAL A 190 -8.07 1.28 -10.19
C VAL A 190 -8.28 0.48 -8.90
N LEU A 191 -9.42 0.69 -8.24
CA LEU A 191 -9.82 -0.07 -7.05
C LEU A 191 -11.05 -0.96 -7.27
N GLY A 192 -11.78 -0.77 -8.37
CA GLY A 192 -13.08 -1.40 -8.64
C GLY A 192 -13.84 -0.58 -9.68
N THR A 193 -13.59 -0.85 -10.95
CA THR A 193 -13.92 0.05 -12.07
C THR A 193 -14.16 -0.78 -13.33
N SER A 194 -15.12 -0.37 -14.16
CA SER A 194 -15.25 -0.85 -15.54
C SER A 194 -14.71 0.20 -16.53
N PHE A 195 -13.73 -0.17 -17.35
CA PHE A 195 -13.04 0.77 -18.24
C PHE A 195 -12.39 0.03 -19.42
N LYS A 196 -11.97 0.79 -20.44
CA LYS A 196 -11.27 0.27 -21.61
C LYS A 196 -9.89 0.92 -21.71
N ILE A 197 -8.90 0.14 -22.14
CA ILE A 197 -7.60 0.66 -22.56
C ILE A 197 -7.36 0.22 -24.01
N ALA A 198 -6.92 1.14 -24.86
CA ALA A 198 -6.34 0.85 -26.17
C ALA A 198 -4.92 1.42 -26.20
N ALA A 199 -3.92 0.53 -26.28
CA ALA A 199 -2.49 0.84 -26.23
C ALA A 199 -1.73 -0.01 -27.25
N PHE A 200 -2.05 0.19 -28.54
CA PHE A 200 -1.32 -0.43 -29.63
C PHE A 200 -0.02 0.33 -29.89
N GLU A 201 1.05 -0.40 -30.22
CA GLU A 201 2.33 0.20 -30.59
C GLU A 201 2.19 1.17 -31.77
N GLY A 202 2.81 2.35 -31.66
CA GLY A 202 2.73 3.40 -32.67
C GLY A 202 1.39 4.14 -32.74
N GLN A 203 0.42 3.84 -31.88
CA GLN A 203 -0.86 4.54 -31.78
C GLN A 203 -0.98 5.32 -30.46
N PRO A 204 -1.83 6.36 -30.39
CA PRO A 204 -2.15 7.00 -29.12
C PRO A 204 -2.66 5.96 -28.11
N LEU A 205 -2.21 6.07 -26.86
CA LEU A 205 -2.81 5.33 -25.76
C LEU A 205 -4.12 6.01 -25.37
N VAL A 206 -5.19 5.24 -25.22
CA VAL A 206 -6.51 5.77 -24.85
C VAL A 206 -7.07 4.99 -23.67
N VAL A 207 -7.47 5.68 -22.60
CA VAL A 207 -8.16 5.09 -21.45
C VAL A 207 -9.53 5.72 -21.32
N SER A 208 -10.58 4.90 -21.32
CA SER A 208 -11.99 5.32 -21.35
C SER A 208 -12.76 4.68 -20.19
N VAL A 209 -13.45 5.47 -19.38
CA VAL A 209 -14.09 4.96 -18.14
C VAL A 209 -15.59 4.78 -18.32
N ALA A 210 -16.09 3.56 -18.10
CA ALA A 210 -17.51 3.26 -18.07
C ALA A 210 -18.11 3.50 -16.68
N THR A 211 -17.48 2.97 -15.62
CA THR A 211 -17.93 3.12 -14.23
C THR A 211 -16.74 3.35 -13.31
N GLY A 212 -16.96 3.87 -12.11
CA GLY A 212 -15.90 4.02 -11.11
C GLY A 212 -14.91 5.14 -11.40
N LYS A 213 -13.66 4.95 -10.95
CA LYS A 213 -12.58 5.94 -11.03
C LYS A 213 -11.29 5.28 -11.49
N VAL A 214 -10.55 5.97 -12.36
CA VAL A 214 -9.28 5.52 -12.90
C VAL A 214 -8.23 6.60 -12.70
N ARG A 215 -7.06 6.21 -12.19
CA ARG A 215 -5.87 7.06 -12.17
C ARG A 215 -4.93 6.61 -13.29
N VAL A 216 -4.39 7.57 -14.04
CA VAL A 216 -3.43 7.30 -15.12
C VAL A 216 -2.15 8.08 -14.82
N ASP A 217 -1.02 7.39 -14.76
CA ASP A 217 0.30 7.93 -14.46
C ASP A 217 1.29 7.56 -15.57
N ASP A 218 2.28 8.42 -15.81
CA ASP A 218 3.44 8.16 -16.67
C ASP A 218 4.70 8.02 -15.81
N SER A 219 5.50 7.00 -16.10
CA SER A 219 6.79 6.73 -15.45
C SER A 219 7.99 6.79 -16.39
N SER A 220 7.85 7.37 -17.59
CA SER A 220 8.89 7.44 -18.64
C SER A 220 10.24 8.00 -18.17
N ASN A 221 10.23 8.99 -17.27
CA ASN A 221 11.43 9.71 -16.81
C ASN A 221 11.92 9.29 -15.42
N GLY A 222 11.53 8.12 -14.92
CA GLY A 222 11.86 7.67 -13.57
C GLY A 222 11.18 8.45 -12.43
N GLN A 223 10.34 9.44 -12.77
CA GLN A 223 9.41 10.11 -11.86
C GLN A 223 7.99 9.78 -12.27
N ILE A 224 7.13 9.49 -11.28
CA ILE A 224 5.71 9.24 -11.50
C ILE A 224 5.01 10.58 -11.72
N ARG A 225 4.54 10.83 -12.94
CA ARG A 225 3.75 12.00 -13.31
C ARG A 225 2.29 11.60 -13.49
N GLN A 226 1.41 12.11 -12.66
CA GLN A 226 -0.03 11.90 -12.84
C GLN A 226 -0.50 12.60 -14.11
N LEU A 227 -1.04 11.84 -15.06
CA LEU A 227 -1.60 12.36 -16.31
C LEU A 227 -3.07 12.75 -16.14
N ALA A 228 -3.85 11.91 -15.46
CA ALA A 228 -5.28 12.13 -15.28
C ALA A 228 -5.86 11.34 -14.11
N ILE A 229 -6.96 11.86 -13.56
CA ILE A 229 -7.93 11.10 -12.77
C ILE A 229 -9.26 11.18 -13.52
N LEU A 230 -9.76 10.02 -13.94
CA LEU A 230 -10.96 9.88 -14.75
C LEU A 230 -12.10 9.30 -13.93
N THR A 231 -13.30 9.81 -14.16
CA THR A 231 -14.56 9.23 -13.68
C THR A 231 -15.36 8.70 -14.86
N ALA A 232 -16.47 8.01 -14.60
CA ALA A 232 -17.40 7.56 -15.64
C ALA A 232 -17.70 8.66 -16.70
N GLY A 233 -17.66 8.29 -17.98
CA GLY A 233 -17.89 9.19 -19.11
C GLY A 233 -16.71 10.10 -19.46
N LYS A 234 -15.53 9.87 -18.87
CA LYS A 234 -14.29 10.56 -19.22
C LYS A 234 -13.32 9.64 -19.95
N GLN A 235 -12.53 10.26 -20.82
CA GLN A 235 -11.45 9.61 -21.54
C GLN A 235 -10.17 10.46 -21.46
N VAL A 236 -9.01 9.80 -21.41
CA VAL A 236 -7.73 10.43 -21.71
C VAL A 236 -7.09 9.77 -22.94
N SER A 237 -6.54 10.59 -23.82
CA SER A 237 -5.65 10.16 -24.91
C SER A 237 -4.24 10.67 -24.63
N TRP A 238 -3.25 9.79 -24.78
CA TRP A 238 -1.84 10.07 -24.55
C TRP A 238 -1.04 9.80 -25.82
N ILE A 239 -0.45 10.88 -26.35
CA ILE A 239 0.38 10.84 -27.55
C ILE A 239 1.49 11.88 -27.43
N ASN A 240 2.73 11.51 -27.77
CA ASN A 240 3.88 12.41 -27.81
C ASN A 240 4.01 13.26 -26.53
N GLU A 241 3.95 12.59 -25.38
CA GLU A 241 4.04 13.19 -24.04
C GLU A 241 2.93 14.18 -23.64
N LYS A 242 1.85 14.24 -24.41
CA LYS A 242 0.69 15.12 -24.18
C LYS A 242 -0.55 14.30 -23.88
N ALA A 243 -1.21 14.66 -22.78
CA ALA A 243 -2.51 14.13 -22.40
C ALA A 243 -3.63 15.05 -22.92
N SER A 244 -4.64 14.49 -23.56
CA SER A 244 -5.88 15.16 -23.97
C SER A 244 -7.07 14.51 -23.26
N LEU A 245 -7.93 15.33 -22.64
CA LEU A 245 -9.11 14.86 -21.91
C LEU A 245 -10.37 15.13 -22.71
N GLU A 246 -11.24 14.13 -22.80
CA GLU A 246 -12.48 14.20 -23.58
C GLU A 246 -13.67 13.64 -22.79
N ASN A 247 -14.86 14.15 -23.11
CA ASN A 247 -16.12 13.58 -22.62
C ASN A 247 -16.63 12.56 -23.62
N ILE A 248 -17.07 11.43 -23.11
CA ILE A 248 -17.63 10.33 -23.88
C ILE A 248 -18.88 9.79 -23.17
N ARG A 249 -19.66 8.98 -23.89
CA ARG A 249 -20.79 8.27 -23.29
C ARG A 249 -20.30 6.99 -22.62
N SER A 250 -20.62 6.80 -21.36
CA SER A 250 -20.16 5.62 -20.60
C SER A 250 -20.71 4.31 -21.18
N GLU A 251 -21.94 4.34 -21.69
CA GLU A 251 -22.61 3.20 -22.32
C GLU A 251 -21.87 2.73 -23.59
N ASP A 252 -21.23 3.65 -24.31
CA ASP A 252 -20.50 3.31 -25.54
C ASP A 252 -19.18 2.61 -25.22
N VAL A 253 -18.56 2.92 -24.06
CA VAL A 253 -17.39 2.18 -23.56
C VAL A 253 -17.77 0.75 -23.19
N ALA A 254 -18.83 0.60 -22.39
CA ALA A 254 -19.33 -0.70 -21.97
C ALA A 254 -19.81 -1.55 -23.16
N GLY A 255 -20.39 -0.91 -24.19
CA GLY A 255 -20.87 -1.60 -25.39
C GLY A 255 -19.77 -2.36 -26.16
N TRP A 256 -18.51 -1.94 -26.06
CA TRP A 256 -17.39 -2.55 -26.79
C TRP A 256 -17.28 -4.05 -26.53
N GLN A 257 -17.51 -4.51 -25.29
CA GLN A 257 -17.43 -5.93 -24.94
C GLN A 257 -18.47 -6.82 -25.65
N THR A 258 -19.56 -6.21 -26.12
CA THR A 258 -20.61 -6.89 -26.91
C THR A 258 -20.44 -6.67 -28.42
N GLY A 259 -19.33 -6.05 -28.84
CA GLY A 259 -19.04 -5.73 -30.23
C GLY A 259 -19.76 -4.48 -30.76
N ARG A 260 -20.30 -3.62 -29.89
CA ARG A 260 -20.78 -2.29 -30.29
C ARG A 260 -19.59 -1.34 -30.39
N LEU A 261 -19.18 -1.03 -31.61
CA LEU A 261 -18.08 -0.12 -31.92
C LEU A 261 -18.63 1.27 -32.22
N VAL A 262 -18.30 2.26 -31.40
CA VAL A 262 -18.77 3.64 -31.57
C VAL A 262 -17.59 4.52 -32.00
N PHE A 263 -17.76 5.15 -33.15
CA PHE A 263 -16.80 6.08 -33.71
C PHE A 263 -17.43 7.47 -33.68
N ASN A 264 -16.81 8.43 -33.01
CA ASN A 264 -17.29 9.79 -32.92
C ASN A 264 -16.22 10.74 -33.46
N ASN A 265 -16.49 11.39 -34.59
CA ASN A 265 -15.57 12.30 -35.26
C ASN A 265 -14.17 11.69 -35.49
N GLN A 266 -14.15 10.41 -35.85
CA GLN A 266 -12.92 9.68 -36.19
C GLN A 266 -12.71 9.66 -37.69
N THR A 267 -11.45 9.66 -38.13
CA THR A 267 -11.11 9.50 -39.54
C THR A 267 -11.49 8.11 -40.04
N LEU A 268 -11.83 7.98 -41.32
CA LEU A 268 -12.02 6.67 -41.93
C LEU A 268 -10.78 5.79 -41.78
N GLN A 269 -9.57 6.35 -41.73
CA GLN A 269 -8.34 5.59 -41.44
C GLN A 269 -8.36 4.96 -40.03
N GLU A 270 -8.79 5.69 -39.00
CA GLU A 270 -8.91 5.17 -37.63
C GLU A 270 -9.97 4.06 -37.54
N VAL A 271 -11.11 4.26 -38.22
CA VAL A 271 -12.16 3.23 -38.34
C VAL A 271 -11.62 1.99 -39.06
N ALA A 272 -10.97 2.18 -40.22
CA ALA A 272 -10.37 1.09 -40.99
C ALA A 272 -9.38 0.29 -40.14
N THR A 273 -8.45 0.96 -39.47
CA THR A 273 -7.46 0.32 -38.59
C THR A 273 -8.11 -0.54 -37.49
N THR A 274 -9.25 -0.09 -36.95
CA THR A 274 -10.02 -0.87 -35.97
C THR A 274 -10.67 -2.09 -36.62
N LEU A 275 -11.28 -1.93 -37.80
CA LEU A 275 -11.93 -3.03 -38.53
C LEU A 275 -10.94 -4.06 -39.06
N GLU A 276 -9.73 -3.65 -39.48
CA GLU A 276 -8.64 -4.54 -39.88
C GLU A 276 -8.30 -5.53 -38.77
N ARG A 277 -8.11 -5.02 -37.54
CA ARG A 277 -7.86 -5.88 -36.36
C ARG A 277 -9.06 -6.77 -36.05
N TRP A 278 -10.27 -6.21 -36.12
CA TRP A 278 -11.47 -6.92 -35.71
C TRP A 278 -11.86 -8.07 -36.65
N TYR A 279 -11.54 -7.96 -37.93
CA TYR A 279 -11.95 -8.92 -38.95
C TYR A 279 -10.78 -9.67 -39.62
N ASP A 280 -9.53 -9.39 -39.23
CA ASP A 280 -8.33 -9.96 -39.85
C ASP A 280 -8.26 -9.69 -41.37
N VAL A 281 -8.43 -8.41 -41.73
CA VAL A 281 -8.39 -7.92 -43.11
C VAL A 281 -7.46 -6.72 -43.25
N LYS A 282 -7.13 -6.38 -44.49
CA LYS A 282 -6.44 -5.15 -44.89
C LYS A 282 -7.41 -4.22 -45.58
N ILE A 283 -7.46 -2.96 -45.15
CA ILE A 283 -8.33 -1.94 -45.69
C ILE A 283 -7.45 -0.82 -46.25
N SER A 284 -7.58 -0.57 -47.54
CA SER A 284 -6.87 0.47 -48.27
C SER A 284 -7.83 1.46 -48.91
N PHE A 285 -7.32 2.64 -49.24
CA PHE A 285 -8.10 3.73 -49.83
C PHE A 285 -7.54 4.06 -51.22
N SER A 286 -8.39 4.08 -52.24
CA SER A 286 -7.98 4.50 -53.59
C SER A 286 -7.60 5.98 -53.66
N HIS A 287 -8.17 6.80 -52.76
CA HIS A 287 -7.86 8.21 -52.64
C HIS A 287 -7.45 8.54 -51.21
N SER A 288 -6.27 9.14 -51.03
CA SER A 288 -5.74 9.49 -49.70
C SER A 288 -6.59 10.50 -48.95
N GLN A 289 -7.44 11.26 -49.63
CA GLN A 289 -8.40 12.18 -49.00
C GLN A 289 -9.54 11.44 -48.29
N LYS A 290 -10.00 10.30 -48.83
CA LYS A 290 -11.04 9.47 -48.20
C LYS A 290 -10.61 9.01 -46.81
N ALA A 291 -9.36 8.59 -46.66
CA ALA A 291 -8.81 8.17 -45.38
C ALA A 291 -8.92 9.25 -44.28
N LYS A 292 -8.96 10.54 -44.65
CA LYS A 292 -9.03 11.68 -43.72
C LYS A 292 -10.45 12.13 -43.40
N GLU A 293 -11.46 11.67 -44.14
CA GLU A 293 -12.86 12.03 -43.90
C GLU A 293 -13.26 11.59 -42.49
N LYS A 294 -13.92 12.51 -41.76
CA LYS A 294 -14.37 12.28 -40.40
C LYS A 294 -15.77 11.68 -40.42
N VAL A 295 -15.99 10.68 -39.57
CA VAL A 295 -17.23 9.93 -39.50
C VAL A 295 -17.69 9.79 -38.06
N THR A 296 -19.00 9.84 -37.87
CA THR A 296 -19.67 9.53 -36.61
C THR A 296 -20.67 8.42 -36.87
N ILE A 297 -20.36 7.21 -36.42
CA ILE A 297 -21.13 6.01 -36.73
C ILE A 297 -21.01 4.97 -35.62
N THR A 298 -22.09 4.22 -35.40
CA THR A 298 -22.08 3.02 -34.55
C THR A 298 -22.15 1.78 -35.42
N LEU A 299 -21.21 0.87 -35.25
CA LEU A 299 -21.14 -0.41 -35.94
C LEU A 299 -21.33 -1.54 -34.93
N PHE A 300 -21.99 -2.62 -35.35
CA PHE A 300 -22.15 -3.82 -34.55
C PHE A 300 -21.31 -4.94 -35.15
N ALA A 301 -20.14 -5.15 -34.56
CA ALA A 301 -19.12 -6.03 -35.08
C ALA A 301 -19.28 -7.50 -34.64
N GLY A 302 -20.46 -7.85 -34.13
CA GLY A 302 -21.00 -9.22 -34.14
C GLY A 302 -21.59 -9.61 -35.51
N ALA A 303 -21.81 -8.65 -36.41
CA ALA A 303 -22.22 -8.93 -37.78
C ALA A 303 -21.03 -9.35 -38.66
N ALA A 304 -21.31 -9.94 -39.83
CA ALA A 304 -20.28 -10.23 -40.81
C ALA A 304 -19.65 -8.92 -41.34
N LEU A 305 -18.35 -8.98 -41.70
CA LEU A 305 -17.60 -7.84 -42.27
C LEU A 305 -18.37 -7.13 -43.38
N LYS A 306 -19.01 -7.88 -44.28
CA LYS A 306 -19.82 -7.34 -45.37
C LYS A 306 -20.91 -6.39 -44.85
N THR A 307 -21.67 -6.79 -43.83
CA THR A 307 -22.73 -5.97 -43.24
C THR A 307 -22.17 -4.71 -42.60
N THR A 308 -21.03 -4.82 -41.91
CA THR A 308 -20.33 -3.68 -41.32
C THR A 308 -19.86 -2.68 -42.38
N LEU A 309 -19.23 -3.15 -43.46
CA LEU A 309 -18.78 -2.32 -44.57
C LEU A 309 -19.95 -1.68 -45.32
N GLN A 310 -21.05 -2.41 -45.55
CA GLN A 310 -22.27 -1.85 -46.14
C GLN A 310 -22.83 -0.70 -45.30
N THR A 311 -22.90 -0.88 -43.98
CA THR A 311 -23.37 0.16 -43.05
C THR A 311 -22.45 1.38 -43.10
N LEU A 312 -21.14 1.15 -43.10
CA LEU A 312 -20.15 2.22 -43.17
C LEU A 312 -20.21 2.98 -44.50
N ALA A 313 -20.38 2.27 -45.62
CA ALA A 313 -20.50 2.83 -46.96
C ALA A 313 -21.76 3.68 -47.12
N LEU A 314 -22.91 3.16 -46.67
CA LEU A 314 -24.18 3.89 -46.70
C LEU A 314 -24.14 5.17 -45.85
N GLY A 315 -23.47 5.13 -44.70
CA GLY A 315 -23.37 6.29 -43.80
C GLY A 315 -22.43 7.39 -44.29
N ASN A 316 -21.47 7.08 -45.19
CA ASN A 316 -20.38 8.00 -45.56
C ASN A 316 -20.20 8.19 -47.07
N ASN A 317 -21.16 7.72 -47.87
CA ASN A 317 -21.21 7.91 -49.33
C ASN A 317 -19.90 7.54 -50.04
N PHE A 318 -19.44 6.30 -49.83
CA PHE A 318 -18.33 5.71 -50.58
C PHE A 318 -18.70 4.33 -51.10
N ASN A 319 -17.95 3.83 -52.07
CA ASN A 319 -18.04 2.46 -52.54
C ASN A 319 -16.84 1.65 -52.04
N TYR A 320 -17.02 0.33 -52.01
CA TYR A 320 -15.93 -0.55 -51.65
C TYR A 320 -15.96 -1.83 -52.46
N SER A 321 -14.78 -2.41 -52.66
CA SER A 321 -14.60 -3.72 -53.24
C SER A 321 -13.88 -4.62 -52.24
N THR A 322 -14.23 -5.90 -52.23
CA THR A 322 -13.61 -6.90 -51.36
C THR A 322 -13.07 -8.04 -52.20
N LYS A 323 -11.81 -8.38 -51.98
CA LYS A 323 -11.17 -9.56 -52.57
C LYS A 323 -10.34 -10.26 -51.49
N ASP A 324 -10.70 -11.50 -51.17
CA ASP A 324 -10.07 -12.27 -50.10
C ASP A 324 -10.05 -11.52 -48.76
N ARG A 325 -8.86 -11.17 -48.26
CA ARG A 325 -8.67 -10.37 -47.04
C ARG A 325 -8.35 -8.91 -47.31
N GLU A 326 -8.53 -8.46 -48.54
CA GLU A 326 -8.29 -7.07 -48.94
C GLU A 326 -9.62 -6.36 -49.23
N VAL A 327 -9.73 -5.15 -48.69
CA VAL A 327 -10.83 -4.22 -48.90
C VAL A 327 -10.25 -2.93 -49.48
N ILE A 328 -10.85 -2.44 -50.55
CA ILE A 328 -10.47 -1.18 -51.17
C ILE A 328 -11.67 -0.24 -51.13
N ILE A 329 -11.52 0.90 -50.47
CA ILE A 329 -12.52 1.97 -50.37
C ILE A 329 -12.22 3.04 -51.43
N TYR A 330 -13.23 3.43 -52.24
CA TYR A 330 -13.13 4.43 -53.30
C TYR A 330 -14.36 5.35 -53.35
#